data_AF-A0A419FKI3-F1
#
_entry.id   AF-A0A419FKI3-F1
#
_cell.length_a   1.000
_cell.length_b   1.000
_cell.length_c   1.000
_cell.angle_alpha   90.00
_cell.angle_beta   90.00
_cell.angle_gamma   90.00
#
_symmetry.space_group_name_H-M   'P 1'
#
loop_
_entity.id
_entity.type
_entity.pdbx_description
1 polymer ?
#
loop_
_entity_poly.entity_id
_entity_poly.type
_entity_poly.pdbx_seq_one_letter_code
_entity_poly.pdbx_strand_id
1 'polypeptide(L)'
;MSYEWLLMGHVTAAVLWVGGSIGLILMALRLRHAGSGEQVGDYAKNLEWFGKFYFTPLSLLALLFGILLVQNMDNVAVTDFFIQYGLTAIVITIAVGAGFLGPQSGKLGKLIEAKGAEAPEVQTLTNRILLVARFDALMLLSVVVVMALKPFS
;
A
#
# COMPACT_ATOMS: atom_id res chain seq x y z
N MET A 1 27.05 -2.86 -7.06
CA MET A 1 25.88 -3.29 -7.86
C MET A 1 25.68 -2.24 -8.94
N SER A 2 25.38 -2.60 -10.19
CA SER A 2 25.19 -1.58 -11.23
C SER A 2 23.90 -0.78 -10.97
N TYR A 3 23.88 0.48 -11.41
CA TYR A 3 22.76 1.41 -11.27
C TYR A 3 21.44 0.81 -11.78
N GLU A 4 21.50 0.12 -12.92
CA GLU A 4 20.34 -0.45 -13.60
C GLU A 4 19.66 -1.53 -12.76
N TRP A 5 20.43 -2.35 -12.03
CA TRP A 5 19.88 -3.38 -11.14
C TRP A 5 19.19 -2.78 -9.92
N LEU A 6 19.75 -1.70 -9.37
CA LEU A 6 19.12 -0.96 -8.27
C LEU A 6 17.80 -0.32 -8.73
N LEU A 7 17.81 0.28 -9.93
CA LEU A 7 16.63 0.91 -10.52
C LEU A 7 15.54 -0.13 -10.79
N MET A 8 15.91 -1.25 -11.42
CA MET A 8 14.99 -2.35 -11.68
C MET A 8 14.38 -2.86 -10.37
N GLY A 9 15.20 -3.15 -9.35
CA GLY A 9 14.72 -3.63 -8.05
C GLY A 9 13.75 -2.65 -7.38
N HIS A 10 14.08 -1.35 -7.37
CA HIS A 10 13.22 -0.31 -6.83
C HIS A 10 11.87 -0.24 -7.54
N VAL A 11 11.90 -0.13 -8.88
CA VAL A 11 10.69 0.00 -9.70
C VAL A 11 9.83 -1.25 -9.61
N THR A 12 10.41 -2.45 -9.65
CA THR A 12 9.65 -3.70 -9.48
C THR A 12 8.96 -3.76 -8.12
N ALA A 13 9.67 -3.41 -7.04
CA ALA A 13 9.08 -3.38 -5.70
C ALA A 13 7.91 -2.39 -5.62
N ALA A 14 8.09 -1.18 -6.18
CA ALA A 14 7.06 -0.15 -6.21
C ALA A 14 5.83 -0.57 -7.04
N VAL A 15 6.03 -1.15 -8.23
CA VAL A 15 4.92 -1.60 -9.10
C VAL A 15 4.12 -2.73 -8.46
N LEU A 16 4.79 -3.70 -7.85
CA LEU A 16 4.11 -4.78 -7.13
C LEU A 16 3.32 -4.24 -5.94
N TRP A 17 3.88 -3.27 -5.21
CA TRP A 17 3.20 -2.65 -4.09
C TRP A 17 1.94 -1.89 -4.52
N VAL A 18 2.06 -0.98 -5.50
CA VAL A 18 0.95 -0.19 -6.04
C VAL A 18 -0.11 -1.11 -6.64
N GLY A 19 0.31 -2.07 -7.49
CA GLY A 19 -0.58 -3.01 -8.15
C GLY A 19 -1.32 -3.91 -7.18
N GLY A 20 -0.64 -4.42 -6.14
CA GLY A 20 -1.26 -5.21 -5.08
C GLY A 20 -2.31 -4.42 -4.30
N SER A 21 -2.01 -3.16 -3.96
CA SER A 21 -2.97 -2.28 -3.26
C SER A 21 -4.23 -2.05 -4.10
N ILE A 22 -4.07 -1.68 -5.38
CA ILE A 22 -5.19 -1.49 -6.31
C ILE A 22 -5.98 -2.79 -6.49
N GLY A 23 -5.29 -3.93 -6.68
CA GLY A 23 -5.92 -5.23 -6.85
C GLY A 23 -6.80 -5.63 -5.65
N LEU A 24 -6.32 -5.43 -4.42
CA LEU A 24 -7.10 -5.69 -3.22
C LEU A 24 -8.30 -4.75 -3.10
N ILE A 25 -8.16 -3.47 -3.46
CA ILE A 25 -9.28 -2.51 -3.47
C ILE A 25 -10.36 -2.95 -4.47
N LEU A 26 -9.96 -3.36 -5.68
CA LEU A 26 -10.88 -3.85 -6.71
C LEU A 26 -11.60 -5.12 -6.26
N MET A 27 -10.89 -6.05 -5.61
CA MET A 27 -11.49 -7.25 -5.05
C MET A 27 -12.50 -6.93 -3.95
N ALA A 28 -12.17 -6.03 -3.01
CA ALA A 28 -13.12 -5.59 -2.00
C ALA A 28 -14.37 -4.94 -2.60
N LEU A 29 -14.21 -4.13 -3.64
CA LEU A 29 -15.32 -3.51 -4.36
C LEU A 29 -16.25 -4.56 -4.98
N ARG A 30 -15.68 -5.60 -5.59
CA ARG A 30 -16.44 -6.73 -6.15
C ARG A 30 -17.18 -7.50 -5.05
N LEU A 31 -16.49 -7.84 -3.96
CA LEU A 31 -17.05 -8.59 -2.85
C LEU A 31 -18.17 -7.82 -2.13
N ARG A 32 -18.08 -6.50 -2.06
CA ARG A 32 -19.17 -5.67 -1.51
C ARG A 32 -20.46 -5.73 -2.31
N HIS A 33 -20.37 -5.97 -3.62
CA HIS A 33 -21.55 -5.98 -4.49
C HIS A 33 -22.16 -7.38 -4.64
N ALA A 34 -21.33 -8.41 -4.66
CA ALA A 34 -21.75 -9.76 -5.03
C ALA A 34 -21.12 -10.88 -4.18
N GLY A 35 -20.42 -10.54 -3.09
CA GLY A 35 -19.72 -11.49 -2.24
C GLY A 35 -20.62 -12.08 -1.17
N SER A 36 -20.47 -13.38 -0.89
CA SER A 36 -21.06 -14.00 0.31
C SER A 36 -20.30 -13.58 1.56
N GLY A 37 -20.93 -13.70 2.73
CA GLY A 37 -20.27 -13.39 4.00
C GLY A 37 -19.00 -14.21 4.27
N GLU A 38 -18.98 -15.46 3.79
CA GLU A 38 -17.78 -16.33 3.82
C GLU A 38 -16.63 -15.74 2.98
N GLN A 39 -16.92 -15.31 1.76
CA GLN A 39 -15.93 -14.69 0.87
C GLN A 39 -15.37 -13.37 1.44
N VAL A 40 -16.20 -12.59 2.13
CA VAL A 40 -15.77 -11.37 2.84
C VAL A 40 -14.86 -11.72 4.03
N GLY A 41 -15.19 -12.77 4.79
CA GLY A 41 -14.35 -13.28 5.88
C GLY A 41 -12.98 -13.77 5.40
N ASP A 42 -12.95 -14.55 4.32
CA ASP A 42 -11.69 -15.03 3.72
C ASP A 42 -10.85 -13.89 3.14
N TYR A 43 -11.49 -12.90 2.52
CA TYR A 43 -10.82 -11.69 2.08
C TYR A 43 -10.17 -10.93 3.25
N ALA A 44 -10.84 -10.81 4.39
CA ALA A 44 -10.27 -10.17 5.58
C ALA A 44 -9.02 -10.91 6.10
N LYS A 45 -9.03 -12.26 6.11
CA LYS A 45 -7.84 -13.06 6.46
C LYS A 45 -6.70 -12.86 5.47
N ASN A 46 -7.01 -12.80 4.18
CA ASN A 46 -6.02 -12.54 3.13
C ASN A 46 -5.38 -11.16 3.29
N LEU A 47 -6.12 -10.12 3.69
CA LEU A 47 -5.54 -8.78 3.94
C LEU A 47 -4.42 -8.80 4.98
N GLU A 48 -4.57 -9.57 6.06
CA GLU A 48 -3.52 -9.71 7.09
C GLU A 48 -2.27 -10.38 6.52
N TRP A 49 -2.46 -11.46 5.75
CA TRP A 49 -1.36 -12.15 5.09
C TRP A 49 -0.63 -11.25 4.08
N PHE A 50 -1.37 -10.53 3.23
CA PHE A 50 -0.80 -9.57 2.28
C PHE A 50 -0.06 -8.43 3.00
N GLY A 51 -0.60 -7.90 4.09
CA GLY A 51 0.09 -6.89 4.90
C GLY A 51 1.47 -7.36 5.37
N LYS A 52 1.53 -8.55 5.96
CA LYS A 52 2.74 -9.10 6.58
C LYS A 52 3.76 -9.62 5.58
N PHE A 53 3.31 -10.38 4.56
CA PHE A 53 4.20 -11.14 3.69
C PHE A 53 4.34 -10.57 2.29
N TYR A 54 3.49 -9.63 1.89
CA TYR A 54 3.55 -8.99 0.57
C TYR A 54 3.96 -7.52 0.69
N PHE A 55 3.15 -6.68 1.36
CA PHE A 55 3.40 -5.25 1.42
C PHE A 55 4.61 -4.86 2.26
N THR A 56 4.78 -5.48 3.44
CA THR A 56 5.92 -5.16 4.30
C THR A 56 7.25 -5.43 3.60
N PRO A 57 7.52 -6.62 3.02
CA PRO A 57 8.77 -6.85 2.28
C PRO A 57 8.94 -5.92 1.08
N LEU A 58 7.89 -5.68 0.28
CA LEU A 58 7.97 -4.79 -0.88
C LEU A 58 8.29 -3.35 -0.48
N SER A 59 7.72 -2.85 0.62
CA SER A 59 8.00 -1.51 1.12
C SER A 59 9.47 -1.35 1.55
N LEU A 60 10.02 -2.35 2.24
CA LEU A 60 11.41 -2.37 2.67
C LEU A 60 12.36 -2.45 1.48
N LEU A 61 12.05 -3.28 0.47
CA LEU A 61 12.84 -3.38 -0.76
C LEU A 61 12.80 -2.08 -1.55
N ALA A 62 11.62 -1.47 -1.73
CA ALA A 62 11.49 -0.19 -2.40
C ALA A 62 12.34 0.89 -1.71
N LEU A 63 12.24 1.00 -0.37
CA LEU A 63 13.04 1.96 0.39
C LEU A 63 14.55 1.69 0.29
N LEU A 64 14.96 0.43 0.46
CA LEU A 64 16.36 0.02 0.41
C LEU A 64 16.98 0.36 -0.95
N PHE A 65 16.34 -0.08 -2.05
CA PHE A 65 16.85 0.22 -3.38
C PHE A 65 16.79 1.71 -3.71
N GLY A 66 15.79 2.44 -3.21
CA GLY A 66 15.70 3.89 -3.37
C GLY A 66 16.87 4.63 -2.70
N ILE A 67 17.22 4.26 -1.47
CA ILE A 67 18.36 4.84 -0.76
C ILE A 67 19.67 4.53 -1.50
N LEU A 68 19.86 3.28 -1.92
CA LEU A 68 21.06 2.88 -2.66
C LEU A 68 21.16 3.60 -4.02
N LEU A 69 20.04 3.84 -4.71
CA LEU A 69 20.02 4.62 -5.95
C LEU A 69 20.54 6.04 -5.74
N VAL A 70 20.01 6.75 -4.75
CA VAL A 70 20.43 8.14 -4.47
C VAL A 70 21.92 8.20 -4.13
N GLN A 71 22.46 7.22 -3.41
CA GLN A 71 23.89 7.14 -3.10
C GLN A 71 24.79 6.87 -4.33
N ASN A 72 24.23 6.39 -5.44
CA ASN A 72 24.96 6.08 -6.67
C ASN A 72 24.68 7.10 -7.80
N MET A 73 24.01 8.23 -7.50
CA MET A 73 23.74 9.30 -8.44
C MET A 73 24.56 10.54 -8.07
N ASP A 74 25.33 11.09 -9.01
CA ASP A 74 26.14 12.30 -8.77
C ASP A 74 25.34 13.60 -8.91
N ASN A 75 24.18 13.55 -9.56
CA ASN A 75 23.38 14.72 -9.96
C ASN A 75 22.00 14.79 -9.29
N VAL A 76 21.77 13.97 -8.25
CA VAL A 76 20.51 13.96 -7.50
C VAL A 76 20.82 14.20 -6.04
N ALA A 77 20.20 15.22 -5.47
CA ALA A 77 20.35 15.52 -4.05
C ALA A 77 19.18 14.92 -3.25
N VAL A 78 19.45 14.53 -2.01
CA VAL A 78 18.39 14.11 -1.06
C VAL A 78 17.38 15.24 -0.84
N THR A 79 17.78 16.49 -1.06
CA THR A 79 16.93 17.69 -0.95
C THR A 79 16.02 17.92 -2.16
N ASP A 80 16.21 17.17 -3.25
CA ASP A 80 15.36 17.33 -4.44
C ASP A 80 13.91 17.01 -4.08
N PHE A 81 12.98 17.82 -4.61
CA PHE A 81 11.58 17.76 -4.23
C PHE A 81 10.98 16.35 -4.39
N PHE A 82 11.28 15.68 -5.51
CA PHE A 82 10.76 14.34 -5.77
C PHE A 82 11.27 13.29 -4.78
N ILE A 83 12.51 13.42 -4.30
CA ILE A 83 13.08 12.55 -3.25
C ILE A 83 12.39 12.82 -1.91
N GLN A 84 12.30 14.08 -1.49
CA GLN A 84 11.64 14.46 -0.24
C GLN A 84 10.17 14.05 -0.21
N TYR A 85 9.46 14.26 -1.32
CA TYR A 85 8.08 13.85 -1.48
C TYR A 85 7.94 12.33 -1.34
N GLY A 86 8.76 11.56 -2.06
CA GLY A 86 8.72 10.09 -1.98
C GLY A 86 9.03 9.55 -0.59
N LEU A 87 10.06 10.08 0.07
CA LEU A 87 10.43 9.69 1.44
C LEU A 87 9.34 10.07 2.46
N THR A 88 8.70 11.22 2.28
CA THR A 88 7.59 11.62 3.16
C THR A 88 6.38 10.73 2.95
N ALA A 89 5.99 10.50 1.69
CA ALA A 89 4.84 9.69 1.34
C ALA A 89 5.01 8.23 1.77
N ILE A 90 6.19 7.62 1.61
CA ILE A 90 6.43 6.25 2.05
C ILE A 90 6.32 6.11 3.57
N VAL A 91 6.81 7.09 4.34
CA VAL A 91 6.66 7.11 5.80
C VAL A 91 5.18 7.18 6.19
N ILE A 92 4.41 8.06 5.53
CA ILE A 92 2.97 8.17 5.76
C ILE A 92 2.26 6.85 5.42
N THR A 93 2.52 6.27 4.25
CA THR A 93 1.88 5.02 3.82
C THR A 93 2.23 3.85 4.75
N ILE A 94 3.49 3.72 5.19
CA ILE A 94 3.87 2.69 6.17
C ILE A 94 3.12 2.92 7.49
N ALA A 95 3.03 4.16 7.97
CA ALA A 95 2.31 4.49 9.19
C ALA A 95 0.80 4.22 9.09
N VAL A 96 0.17 4.55 7.95
CA VAL A 96 -1.24 4.25 7.66
C VAL A 96 -1.46 2.75 7.57
N GLY A 97 -0.57 2.04 6.88
CA GLY A 97 -0.61 0.59 6.72
C GLY A 97 -0.54 -0.14 8.07
N ALA A 98 0.53 0.08 8.83
CA ALA A 98 0.79 -0.60 10.09
C ALA A 98 -0.07 -0.09 11.25
N GLY A 99 -0.34 1.23 11.30
CA GLY A 99 -1.05 1.87 12.41
C GLY A 99 -2.57 1.85 12.27
N PHE A 100 -3.10 1.78 11.04
CA PHE A 100 -4.54 1.82 10.79
C PHE A 100 -5.04 0.62 9.98
N LEU A 101 -4.59 0.42 8.75
CA LEU A 101 -5.19 -0.58 7.84
C LEU A 101 -5.05 -2.01 8.36
N GLY A 102 -3.86 -2.40 8.86
CA GLY A 102 -3.63 -3.72 9.44
C GLY A 102 -4.53 -3.98 10.66
N PRO A 103 -4.46 -3.14 11.72
CA PRO A 103 -5.29 -3.31 12.92
C PRO A 103 -6.80 -3.29 12.63
N GLN A 104 -7.26 -2.40 11.74
CA GLN A 104 -8.67 -2.31 11.39
C GLN A 104 -9.14 -3.52 10.58
N SER A 105 -8.30 -4.08 9.69
CA SER A 105 -8.60 -5.33 8.98
C SER A 105 -8.75 -6.51 9.94
N GLY A 106 -7.86 -6.64 10.93
CA GLY A 106 -7.98 -7.66 11.97
C GLY A 106 -9.23 -7.49 12.84
N LYS A 107 -9.59 -6.25 13.18
CA LYS A 107 -10.85 -5.93 13.88
C LYS A 107 -12.08 -6.30 13.03
N LEU A 108 -12.03 -6.03 11.72
CA LEU A 108 -13.10 -6.35 10.79
C LEU A 108 -13.36 -7.86 10.75
N GLY A 109 -12.31 -8.69 10.65
CA GLY A 109 -12.44 -10.15 10.69
C GLY A 109 -13.18 -10.65 11.94
N LYS A 110 -12.76 -10.20 13.12
CA LYS A 110 -13.43 -10.54 14.40
C LYS A 110 -14.89 -10.10 14.46
N LEU A 111 -15.20 -8.93 13.88
CA LEU A 111 -16.56 -8.40 13.87
C LEU A 111 -17.47 -9.20 12.94
N ILE A 112 -16.96 -9.64 11.79
CA ILE A 112 -17.67 -10.53 10.86
C ILE A 112 -17.97 -11.86 11.55
N GLU A 113 -16.99 -12.46 12.24
CA GLU A 113 -17.20 -13.71 12.98
C GLU A 113 -18.27 -13.57 14.07
N ALA A 114 -18.30 -12.44 14.78
CA ALA A 114 -19.22 -12.22 15.89
C ALA A 114 -20.65 -11.82 15.47
N LYS A 115 -20.81 -11.06 14.39
CA LYS A 115 -22.10 -10.41 14.03
C LYS A 115 -22.60 -10.75 12.63
N GLY A 116 -21.82 -11.47 11.83
CA GLY A 116 -22.09 -11.73 10.42
C GLY A 116 -21.70 -10.56 9.52
N ALA A 117 -21.42 -10.87 8.25
CA ALA A 117 -20.93 -9.88 7.28
C ALA A 117 -21.94 -8.76 6.97
N GLU A 118 -23.24 -9.03 7.10
CA GLU A 118 -24.30 -8.08 6.77
C GLU A 118 -24.58 -7.06 7.88
N ALA A 119 -23.98 -7.22 9.06
CA ALA A 119 -24.23 -6.33 10.19
C ALA A 119 -23.86 -4.87 9.87
N PRO A 120 -24.69 -3.86 10.26
CA PRO A 120 -24.43 -2.45 9.94
C PRO A 120 -23.05 -1.94 10.39
N GLU A 121 -22.56 -2.46 11.52
CA GLU A 121 -21.25 -2.12 12.07
C GLU A 121 -20.09 -2.64 11.20
N VAL A 122 -20.24 -3.85 10.62
CA VAL A 122 -19.27 -4.43 9.68
C VAL A 122 -19.20 -3.58 8.42
N GLN A 123 -20.36 -3.19 7.87
CA GLN A 123 -20.42 -2.34 6.68
C GLN A 123 -19.77 -0.97 6.93
N THR A 124 -20.04 -0.36 8.09
CA THR A 124 -19.47 0.93 8.48
C THR A 124 -17.95 0.86 8.57
N LEU A 125 -17.41 -0.16 9.25
CA LEU A 125 -15.97 -0.35 9.36
C LEU A 125 -15.32 -0.65 8.00
N THR A 126 -15.95 -1.50 7.19
CA THR A 126 -15.49 -1.82 5.83
C THR A 126 -15.39 -0.56 4.96
N ASN A 127 -16.40 0.31 5.00
CA ASN A 127 -16.40 1.57 4.24
C ASN A 127 -15.25 2.48 4.67
N ARG A 128 -14.98 2.58 5.98
CA ARG A 128 -13.88 3.37 6.51
C ARG A 128 -12.52 2.82 6.08
N ILE A 129 -12.32 1.51 6.16
CA ILE A 129 -11.09 0.84 5.70
C ILE A 129 -10.87 1.11 4.21
N LEU A 130 -11.91 0.93 3.38
CA LEU A 130 -11.79 1.14 1.93
C LEU A 130 -11.52 2.60 1.56
N LEU A 131 -12.10 3.55 2.29
CA LEU A 131 -11.82 4.97 2.06
C LEU A 131 -10.34 5.26 2.30
N VAL A 132 -9.80 4.82 3.44
CA VAL A 132 -8.38 5.02 3.78
C VAL A 132 -7.46 4.27 2.80
N ALA A 133 -7.79 3.02 2.45
CA ALA A 133 -7.02 2.24 1.49
C ALA A 133 -6.93 2.92 0.11
N ARG A 134 -8.03 3.55 -0.34
CA ARG A 134 -8.02 4.31 -1.61
C ARG A 134 -7.15 5.55 -1.53
N PHE A 135 -7.23 6.32 -0.45
CA PHE A 135 -6.34 7.48 -0.28
C PHE A 135 -4.87 7.07 -0.22
N ASP A 136 -4.57 5.97 0.47
CA ASP A 136 -3.21 5.41 0.51
C ASP A 136 -2.74 4.94 -0.87
N ALA A 137 -3.59 4.25 -1.63
CA ALA A 137 -3.28 3.85 -3.01
C ALA A 137 -3.07 5.05 -3.95
N LEU A 138 -3.88 6.11 -3.80
CA LEU A 138 -3.71 7.35 -4.56
C LEU A 138 -2.41 8.08 -4.17
N MET A 139 -2.03 8.06 -2.89
CA MET A 139 -0.76 8.59 -2.42
C MET A 139 0.40 7.81 -3.05
N LEU A 140 0.38 6.48 -3.01
CA LEU A 140 1.38 5.64 -3.68
C LEU A 140 1.45 5.91 -5.18
N LEU A 141 0.31 6.05 -5.86
CA LEU A 141 0.28 6.39 -7.28
C LEU A 141 0.88 7.78 -7.56
N SER A 142 0.60 8.75 -6.69
CA SER A 142 1.18 10.09 -6.80
C SER A 142 2.70 10.07 -6.66
N VAL A 143 3.26 9.19 -5.82
CA VAL A 143 4.71 9.01 -5.70
C VAL A 143 5.29 8.53 -7.03
N VAL A 144 4.65 7.56 -7.69
CA VAL A 144 5.09 7.08 -9.01
C VAL A 144 5.11 8.24 -10.03
N VAL A 145 4.06 9.06 -10.06
CA VAL A 145 3.98 10.23 -10.95
C VAL A 145 5.08 11.24 -10.63
N VAL A 146 5.25 11.62 -9.37
CA VAL A 146 6.25 12.61 -8.94
C VAL A 146 7.68 12.11 -9.24
N MET A 147 7.97 10.82 -9.01
CA MET A 147 9.28 10.22 -9.30
C MET A 147 9.57 10.13 -10.80
N ALA A 148 8.54 9.91 -11.62
CA ALA A 148 8.68 9.84 -13.08
C ALA A 148 8.87 11.23 -13.70
N LEU A 149 8.09 12.21 -13.24
CA LEU A 149 8.12 13.57 -13.78
C LEU A 149 9.23 14.45 -13.20
N LYS A 150 9.72 14.12 -11.99
CA LYS A 150 10.77 14.86 -11.27
C LYS A 150 10.56 16.39 -11.30
N PRO A 151 9.40 16.90 -10.86
CA PRO A 151 9.11 18.33 -10.95
C PRO A 151 10.11 19.14 -10.12
N PHE A 152 10.46 20.33 -10.62
CA PHE A 152 11.39 21.28 -9.99
C PHE A 152 12.84 20.79 -9.88
N SER A 153 13.24 19.86 -10.76
CA SER A 153 14.61 19.36 -10.91
C SER A 153 15.28 19.96 -12.14
#